data_AF-A0A963T8Q6-F1
#
_entry.id   AF-A0A963T8Q6-F1
#
_cell.length_a   1.000
_cell.length_b   1.000
_cell.length_c   1.000
_cell.angle_alpha   90.00
_cell.angle_beta   90.00
_cell.angle_gamma   90.00
#
_symmetry.space_group_name_H-M   'P 1'
#
loop_
_entity.id
_entity.type
_entity.pdbx_description
1 polymer ?
#
loop_
_entity_poly.entity_id
_entity_poly.type
_entity_poly.pdbx_seq_one_letter_code
_entity_poly.pdbx_strand_id
1 'polypeptide(L)' 'GRIVWSATPELMLIGPDDERWDMVFAAEYPSGEAFVNMVKNPGYQAIVFHRQAAVKTSRLIRMKPGVAGKVFS' A
#
# COMPACT_ATOMS: atom_id res chain seq x y z
N GLY A 1 0.95 9.66 -8.29
CA GLY A 1 1.74 9.20 -7.13
C GLY A 1 2.90 8.37 -7.63
N ARG A 2 3.85 8.02 -6.77
CA ARG A 2 5.00 7.16 -7.08
C ARG A 2 5.18 6.12 -5.97
N ILE A 3 5.72 4.94 -6.31
CA ILE A 3 6.15 3.99 -5.28
C ILE A 3 7.48 4.49 -4.72
N VAL A 4 7.57 4.63 -3.41
CA VAL A 4 8.78 5.12 -2.71
C VAL A 4 9.55 4.02 -2.01
N TRP A 5 8.88 2.89 -1.76
CA TRP A 5 9.45 1.70 -1.16
C TRP A 5 8.57 0.48 -1.49
N SER A 6 9.19 -0.68 -1.67
CA SER A 6 8.52 -1.96 -1.87
C SER A 6 9.42 -3.09 -1.40
N ALA A 7 8.83 -4.19 -0.94
CA ALA A 7 9.57 -5.39 -0.54
C ALA A 7 8.74 -6.65 -0.83
N THR A 8 9.43 -7.80 -0.84
CA THR A 8 8.81 -9.13 -0.86
C THR A 8 8.63 -9.60 0.59
N PRO A 9 7.41 -9.86 1.07
CA PRO A 9 7.22 -10.42 2.40
C PRO A 9 7.78 -11.85 2.48
N GLU A 10 8.59 -12.14 3.50
CA GLU A 10 9.19 -13.47 3.68
C GLU A 10 8.55 -14.25 4.83
N LEU A 11 8.33 -13.60 5.98
CA LEU A 11 7.82 -14.25 7.18
C LEU A 11 7.12 -13.27 8.12
N MET A 12 6.00 -13.71 8.70
CA MET A 12 5.36 -13.03 9.84
C MET A 12 6.08 -13.46 11.13
N LEU A 13 6.99 -12.62 11.64
CA LEU A 13 7.73 -12.91 12.88
C LEU A 13 6.88 -12.69 14.14
N ILE A 14 6.04 -11.65 14.13
CA ILE A 14 5.15 -11.27 15.22
C ILE A 14 3.81 -10.86 14.61
N GLY A 15 2.76 -11.62 14.88
CA GLY A 15 1.42 -11.39 14.34
C GLY A 15 0.61 -12.69 14.31
N PRO A 16 -0.63 -12.68 13.81
CA PRO A 16 -1.40 -13.89 13.58
C PRO A 16 -0.71 -14.82 12.57
N ASP A 17 -0.65 -16.12 12.87
CA ASP A 17 0.05 -17.11 12.05
C ASP A 17 -0.58 -17.33 10.66
N ASP A 18 -1.85 -16.93 10.50
CA ASP A 18 -2.62 -17.02 9.27
C ASP A 18 -2.50 -15.76 8.38
N GLU A 19 -1.93 -14.67 8.89
CA GLU A 19 -1.65 -13.49 8.08
C GLU A 19 -0.40 -13.68 7.22
N ARG A 20 -0.62 -13.82 5.91
CA ARG A 20 0.43 -13.84 4.89
C ARG A 20 0.11 -12.80 3.83
N TRP A 21 1.14 -12.09 3.39
CA TRP A 21 1.04 -11.01 2.41
C TRP A 21 1.88 -11.36 1.19
N ASP A 22 1.29 -11.26 0.00
CA ASP A 22 2.02 -11.50 -1.25
C ASP A 22 2.83 -10.28 -1.70
N MET A 23 2.44 -9.08 -1.26
CA MET A 23 3.03 -7.82 -1.70
C MET A 23 2.94 -6.74 -0.63
N VAL A 24 4.00 -5.94 -0.51
CA VAL A 24 4.00 -4.75 0.35
C VAL A 24 4.72 -3.58 -0.34
N PHE A 25 4.12 -2.39 -0.29
CA PHE A 25 4.70 -1.17 -0.85
C PHE A 25 4.14 0.09 -0.19
N ALA A 26 4.89 1.18 -0.32
CA ALA A 26 4.47 2.53 0.05
C ALA A 26 4.36 3.39 -1.21
N ALA A 27 3.18 3.98 -1.42
CA ALA A 27 2.92 4.92 -2.50
C ALA A 27 2.80 6.34 -1.94
N GLU A 28 3.58 7.27 -2.48
CA GLU A 28 3.52 8.69 -2.15
C GLU A 28 2.67 9.44 -3.18
N TYR A 29 1.81 10.32 -2.65
CA TYR A 29 1.01 11.25 -3.44
C TYR A 29 1.33 12.68 -2.98
N PRO A 30 1.33 13.66 -3.91
CA PRO A 30 1.63 15.04 -3.56
C PRO A 30 0.56 15.65 -2.63
N SER A 31 -0.66 15.12 -2.64
CA SER A 31 -1.73 15.48 -1.71
C SER A 31 -2.74 14.34 -1.57
N GLY A 32 -3.60 14.41 -0.55
CA GLY A 32 -4.74 13.50 -0.41
C GLY A 32 -5.75 13.65 -1.56
N GLU A 33 -5.89 14.86 -2.10
CA GLU A 33 -6.74 15.13 -3.26
C GLU A 33 -6.21 14.42 -4.52
N ALA A 34 -4.89 14.39 -4.73
CA ALA A 34 -4.31 13.66 -5.84
C ALA A 34 -4.63 12.16 -5.80
N PHE A 35 -4.73 11.56 -4.60
CA PHE A 35 -5.20 10.19 -4.45
C PHE A 35 -6.69 10.05 -4.80
N VAL A 36 -7.54 10.95 -4.30
CA VAL A 36 -8.99 10.94 -4.59
C VAL A 36 -9.25 11.10 -6.10
N ASN A 37 -8.54 12.02 -6.75
CA ASN A 37 -8.65 12.27 -8.19
C ASN A 37 -8.21 11.05 -9.00
N MET A 38 -7.18 10.33 -8.55
CA MET A 38 -6.79 9.06 -9.17
C MET A 38 -7.89 8.00 -9.04
N VAL A 39 -8.50 7.81 -7.85
CA VAL A 39 -9.59 6.83 -7.67
C VAL A 39 -10.84 7.17 -8.51
N LYS A 40 -11.10 8.46 -8.72
CA LYS A 40 -12.21 8.96 -9.54
C LYS A 40 -11.92 8.94 -11.05
N ASN A 41 -10.68 8.71 -11.47
CA ASN A 41 -10.32 8.71 -12.88
C ASN A 41 -11.07 7.56 -13.61
N PRO A 42 -11.80 7.83 -14.71
CA PRO A 42 -12.55 6.79 -15.41
C PRO A 42 -11.70 5.62 -15.90
N GLY A 43 -10.46 5.88 -16.34
CA GLY A 43 -9.53 4.82 -16.74
C GLY A 43 -9.09 3.95 -15.58
N TYR A 44 -8.94 4.53 -14.37
CA TYR A 44 -8.67 3.76 -13.15
C TYR A 44 -9.88 2.90 -12.75
N GLN A 45 -11.09 3.48 -12.79
CA GLN A 45 -12.32 2.76 -12.48
C GLN A 45 -12.57 1.61 -13.46
N ALA A 46 -12.24 1.82 -14.74
CA ALA A 46 -12.37 0.80 -15.77
C ALA A 46 -11.50 -0.44 -15.50
N ILE A 47 -10.43 -0.34 -14.71
CA ILE A 47 -9.51 -1.47 -14.43
C ILE A 47 -9.49 -1.90 -12.95
N VAL A 48 -10.17 -1.17 -12.06
CA VAL A 48 -10.14 -1.45 -10.61
C VAL A 48 -10.65 -2.85 -10.27
N PHE A 49 -11.51 -3.42 -11.12
CA PHE A 49 -12.04 -4.76 -10.95
C PHE A 49 -10.95 -5.83 -10.99
N HIS A 50 -9.85 -5.63 -11.75
CA HIS A 50 -8.71 -6.56 -11.74
C HIS A 50 -8.05 -6.61 -10.36
N ARG A 51 -7.91 -5.46 -9.69
CA ARG A 51 -7.41 -5.40 -8.32
C ARG A 51 -8.36 -6.11 -7.36
N GLN A 52 -9.67 -5.87 -7.47
CA GLN A 52 -10.66 -6.51 -6.59
C GLN A 52 -10.70 -8.03 -6.76
N ALA A 53 -10.56 -8.53 -8.00
CA ALA A 53 -10.52 -9.96 -8.27
C ALA A 53 -9.23 -10.63 -7.77
N ALA A 54 -8.09 -9.95 -7.88
CA ALA A 54 -6.80 -10.51 -7.49
C ALA A 54 -6.54 -10.46 -5.97
N VAL A 55 -7.15 -9.52 -5.25
CA VAL A 55 -6.84 -9.25 -3.85
C VAL A 55 -7.83 -9.96 -2.93
N LYS A 56 -7.41 -11.10 -2.36
CA LYS A 56 -8.18 -11.81 -1.32
C LYS A 56 -8.39 -10.94 -0.06
N THR A 57 -7.36 -10.19 0.34
CA THR A 57 -7.39 -9.27 1.48
C THR A 57 -6.35 -8.17 1.28
N SER A 58 -6.62 -6.96 1.78
CA SER A 58 -5.63 -5.87 1.78
C SER A 58 -5.77 -4.97 3.01
N ARG A 59 -4.72 -4.20 3.27
CA ARG A 59 -4.74 -3.04 4.15
C ARG A 59 -4.28 -1.83 3.34
N LEU A 60 -5.03 -0.74 3.43
CA LEU A 60 -4.67 0.55 2.85
C LEU A 60 -4.64 1.56 3.98
N ILE A 61 -3.42 1.95 4.40
CA ILE A 61 -3.22 2.79 5.57
C ILE A 61 -2.64 4.12 5.10
N ARG A 62 -3.33 5.22 5.43
CA ARG A 62 -2.82 6.58 5.16
C ARG A 62 -1.81 6.95 6.24
N MET A 63 -0.61 7.31 5.82
CA MET A 63 0.46 7.75 6.72
C MET A 63 0.95 9.15 6.33
N LYS A 64 1.48 9.89 7.31
CA LYS A 64 2.30 11.08 7.08
C LYS A 64 3.78 10.65 7.16
N PRO A 65 4.65 11.07 6.24
CA PRO A 65 6.08 10.74 6.33
C PRO A 65 6.66 11.16 7.68
N GLY A 66 7.38 10.25 8.33
CA GLY A 66 8.10 10.48 9.58
C GLY A 66 9.60 10.53 9.34
N VAL A 67 10.35 11.00 10.34
CA VAL A 67 11.80 10.85 10.38
C VAL A 67 12.13 9.45 10.88
N ALA A 68 13.11 8.77 10.27
CA ALA A 68 13.57 7.48 10.77
C ALA A 68 14.00 7.61 12.25
N GLY A 69 13.43 6.78 13.13
CA GLY A 69 13.75 6.80 14.55
C GLY A 69 15.18 6.32 14.82
N LYS A 70 15.84 6.89 15.84
CA LYS A 70 17.22 6.55 16.24
C LYS A 70 17.38 5.16 16.89
N VAL A 71 16.32 4.36 16.97
CA VAL A 71 16.24 3.21 17.89
C VAL A 71 16.89 1.94 17.33
N PHE A 72 17.18 1.90 16.03
CA PHE A 72 17.90 0.79 15.39
C PHE A 72 19.10 1.38 14.64
N SER A 73 20.22 1.51 15.34
CA SER A 73 21.55 1.80 14.80
C SER A 73 22.47 0.63 15.06
#